data_AF-A0A7W9CMR1-F1
#
_entry.id   AF-A0A7W9CMR1-F1
#
_cell.length_a   1.000
_cell.length_b   1.000
_cell.length_c   1.000
_cell.angle_alpha   90.00
_cell.angle_beta   90.00
_cell.angle_gamma   90.00
#
_symmetry.space_group_name_H-M   'P 1'
#
loop_
_entity.id
_entity.type
_entity.pdbx_description
1 polymer ?
#
loop_
_entity_poly.entity_id
_entity_poly.type
_entity_poly.pdbx_seq_one_letter_code
_entity_poly.pdbx_strand_id
1 'polypeptide(L)'
;MKRGRLSRAILGAGLVTVLTLSMGGAALAQGGIDDLQRQIDQAEREKSRINEELGDLGGQQSSLQGRRGDLDASLEGLDSEIADKIRELNRLQDRLPGAQEALSAAESRVSAATAEVQSLQERVHRAESSRAELLAEVRASERELDTARQEIGQIANQAYKQGGVSSDLAFMLGLSDSSLPDAVGLADQAMRIQNNRISSVSQTRATDVNAEVRLAAVEAEIRDLRAEAEKALDREKQARDEASRAKRALDGMVTDTSRLTDELKAQRPKIQAQIDANRAAQDQVNRQIAQRQRALTAQSSRQSDLQRQHSEAVAEAERKRRAAEEAARKARQAAAAADRAAARRAQDAADRADRAAVAAERRARQAEQQAGSSGWGLQMPISTYLTSGFGWRATPAGTFDYGGAGGYVHTGIDFGGGCGVPIKAAAAGEVWNADWAVWSSGNRVVISHGVVNGRALATKYHHMTRSTVSPGQQVRRGQVIGYTGSTGNSTGCHLHFETILDGQAIDPLGLL
;
A
#
# COMPACT_ATOMS: atom_id res chain seq x y z
N MET A 1 -52.30 66.85 20.87
CA MET A 1 -51.37 66.40 21.94
C MET A 1 -52.01 65.21 22.63
N LYS A 2 -51.61 63.96 22.36
CA LYS A 2 -50.45 63.17 22.87
C LYS A 2 -50.68 62.52 24.25
N ARG A 3 -50.55 61.17 24.23
CA ARG A 3 -50.21 60.21 25.30
C ARG A 3 -51.37 59.84 26.25
N GLY A 4 -51.69 58.58 26.56
CA GLY A 4 -51.01 57.27 26.58
C GLY A 4 -51.51 56.61 27.90
N ARG A 5 -51.58 55.30 28.16
CA ARG A 5 -51.03 54.06 27.59
C ARG A 5 -51.50 52.91 28.54
N LEU A 6 -51.53 51.66 28.05
CA LEU A 6 -51.32 50.39 28.79
C LEU A 6 -52.45 49.94 29.76
N SER A 7 -52.78 48.66 29.99
CA SER A 7 -52.30 47.36 29.52
C SER A 7 -53.25 46.28 30.07
N ARG A 8 -53.48 45.19 29.33
CA ARG A 8 -53.38 43.83 29.87
C ARG A 8 -53.32 42.79 28.75
N ALA A 9 -52.09 42.35 28.49
CA ALA A 9 -51.77 41.08 27.85
C ALA A 9 -52.01 39.92 28.83
N ILE A 10 -52.14 38.70 28.28
CA ILE A 10 -51.48 37.44 28.69
C ILE A 10 -52.34 36.24 28.24
N LEU A 11 -51.84 35.48 27.24
CA LEU A 11 -51.78 34.01 27.11
C LEU A 11 -51.90 33.58 25.64
N GLY A 12 -50.82 33.00 25.13
CA GLY A 12 -50.73 32.45 23.78
C GLY A 12 -49.31 32.36 23.22
N ALA A 13 -48.27 32.45 24.06
CA ALA A 13 -46.92 32.07 23.69
C ALA A 13 -46.70 30.61 24.08
N GLY A 14 -46.65 29.72 23.09
CA GLY A 14 -46.28 28.33 23.31
C GLY A 14 -46.66 27.41 22.16
N LEU A 15 -45.87 27.41 21.08
CA LEU A 15 -45.48 26.21 20.29
C LEU A 15 -44.75 26.62 18.99
N VAL A 16 -43.49 27.07 19.04
CA VAL A 16 -42.65 27.14 17.81
C VAL A 16 -41.25 26.56 18.03
N THR A 17 -40.85 26.22 19.25
CA THR A 17 -39.48 25.80 19.57
C THR A 17 -39.17 24.30 19.34
N VAL A 18 -39.98 23.57 18.57
CA VAL A 18 -39.74 22.14 18.25
C VAL A 18 -39.20 21.94 16.83
N LEU A 19 -39.26 22.94 15.94
CA LEU A 19 -38.85 22.76 14.54
C LEU A 19 -37.35 22.98 14.27
N THR A 20 -36.61 23.66 15.15
CA THR A 20 -35.21 24.02 14.91
C THR A 20 -34.21 22.93 15.34
N LEU A 21 -34.60 21.98 16.20
CA LEU A 21 -33.71 20.89 16.62
C LEU A 21 -33.56 19.76 15.59
N SER A 22 -34.41 19.68 14.55
CA SER A 22 -34.34 18.59 13.56
C SER A 22 -33.35 18.86 12.42
N MET A 23 -33.04 20.11 12.09
CA MET A 23 -32.15 20.43 10.95
C MET A 23 -30.66 20.19 11.25
N GLY A 24 -30.21 20.41 12.50
CA GLY A 24 -28.81 20.19 12.90
C GLY A 24 -28.38 18.71 12.90
N GLY A 25 -29.30 17.81 13.27
CA GLY A 25 -29.05 16.36 13.26
C GLY A 25 -29.04 15.74 11.86
N ALA A 26 -29.82 16.29 10.91
CA ALA A 26 -29.85 15.83 9.53
C ALA A 26 -28.56 16.19 8.77
N ALA A 27 -28.02 17.39 8.96
CA ALA A 27 -26.79 17.83 8.30
C ALA A 27 -25.54 17.02 8.73
N LEU A 28 -25.45 16.66 10.02
CA LEU A 28 -24.36 15.82 10.54
C LEU A 28 -24.46 14.36 10.05
N ALA A 29 -25.68 13.83 9.90
CA ALA A 29 -25.90 12.50 9.34
C ALA A 29 -25.56 12.44 7.85
N GLN A 30 -25.88 13.50 7.09
CA GLN A 30 -25.54 13.61 5.67
C GLN A 30 -24.02 13.60 5.44
N GLY A 31 -23.27 14.36 6.26
CA GLY A 31 -21.80 14.45 6.13
C GLY A 31 -21.08 13.12 6.37
N GLY A 32 -21.59 12.25 7.25
CA GLY A 32 -21.05 10.91 7.47
C GLY A 32 -21.35 9.94 6.32
N ILE A 33 -22.53 10.06 5.70
CA ILE A 33 -22.91 9.28 4.51
C ILE A 33 -22.04 9.68 3.32
N ASP A 34 -21.84 10.98 3.10
CA ASP A 34 -20.98 11.50 2.03
C ASP A 34 -19.52 11.07 2.20
N ASP A 35 -19.02 10.98 3.44
CA ASP A 35 -17.67 10.49 3.70
C ASP A 35 -17.52 9.00 3.39
N LEU A 36 -18.48 8.17 3.82
CA LEU A 36 -18.53 6.75 3.46
C LEU A 36 -18.58 6.56 1.94
N GLN A 37 -19.35 7.37 1.22
CA GLN A 37 -19.39 7.34 -0.24
C GLN A 37 -18.03 7.66 -0.86
N ARG A 38 -17.33 8.70 -0.38
CA ARG A 38 -15.96 9.01 -0.85
C ARG A 38 -14.98 7.85 -0.60
N GLN A 39 -15.10 7.17 0.53
CA GLN A 39 -14.27 6.01 0.86
C GLN A 39 -14.58 4.81 -0.05
N ILE A 40 -15.85 4.57 -0.39
CA ILE A 40 -16.26 3.55 -1.37
C ILE A 40 -15.65 3.85 -2.75
N ASP A 41 -15.78 5.10 -3.23
CA ASP A 41 -15.24 5.50 -4.53
C ASP A 41 -13.71 5.38 -4.56
N GLN A 42 -13.04 5.72 -3.46
CA GLN A 42 -11.59 5.52 -3.32
C GLN A 42 -11.23 4.04 -3.35
N ALA A 43 -11.98 3.19 -2.64
CA ALA A 43 -11.74 1.76 -2.61
C ALA A 43 -11.90 1.14 -4.01
N GLU A 44 -12.88 1.60 -4.79
CA GLU A 44 -13.13 1.16 -6.16
C GLU A 44 -12.03 1.60 -7.15
N ARG A 45 -11.52 2.83 -7.02
CA ARG A 45 -10.35 3.28 -7.79
C ARG A 45 -9.12 2.43 -7.50
N GLU A 46 -8.86 2.13 -6.24
CA GLU A 46 -7.72 1.30 -5.84
C GLU A 46 -7.87 -0.15 -6.29
N LYS A 47 -9.08 -0.71 -6.24
CA LYS A 47 -9.39 -2.03 -6.84
C LYS A 47 -9.10 -2.05 -8.35
N SER A 48 -9.50 -0.99 -9.07
CA SER A 48 -9.26 -0.86 -10.50
C SER A 48 -7.76 -0.80 -10.81
N ARG A 49 -6.99 -0.05 -10.01
CA ARG A 49 -5.53 0.01 -10.11
C ARG A 49 -4.86 -1.34 -9.88
N ILE A 50 -5.29 -2.09 -8.86
CA ILE A 50 -4.77 -3.45 -8.59
C ILE A 50 -5.08 -4.40 -9.76
N ASN A 51 -6.26 -4.28 -10.37
CA ASN A 51 -6.62 -5.07 -11.56
C ASN A 51 -5.76 -4.73 -12.78
N GLU A 52 -5.45 -3.44 -13.00
CA GLU A 52 -4.54 -3.01 -14.06
C GLU A 52 -3.12 -3.56 -13.84
N GLU A 53 -2.60 -3.45 -12.60
CA GLU A 53 -1.31 -4.05 -12.22
C GLU A 53 -1.28 -5.58 -12.40
N LEU A 54 -2.39 -6.27 -12.12
CA LEU A 54 -2.52 -7.72 -12.38
C LEU A 54 -2.53 -8.03 -13.88
N GLY A 55 -3.12 -7.17 -14.71
CA GLY A 55 -3.08 -7.27 -16.16
C GLY A 55 -1.65 -7.14 -16.69
N ASP A 56 -0.91 -6.15 -16.21
CA ASP A 56 0.49 -5.94 -16.57
C ASP A 56 1.37 -7.12 -16.15
N LEU A 57 1.20 -7.61 -14.91
CA LEU A 57 1.90 -8.79 -14.41
C LEU A 57 1.55 -10.05 -15.22
N GLY A 58 0.29 -10.19 -15.65
CA GLY A 58 -0.14 -11.25 -16.56
C GLY A 58 0.56 -11.16 -17.91
N GLY A 59 0.67 -9.96 -18.48
CA GLY A 59 1.45 -9.70 -19.70
C GLY A 59 2.93 -10.05 -19.54
N GLN A 60 3.53 -9.68 -18.40
CA GLN A 60 4.91 -10.07 -18.06
C GLN A 60 5.05 -11.60 -17.93
N GLN A 61 4.08 -12.28 -17.32
CA GLN A 61 4.08 -13.74 -17.21
C GLN A 61 4.01 -14.40 -18.60
N SER A 62 3.15 -13.93 -19.49
CA SER A 62 3.06 -14.44 -20.87
C SER A 62 4.34 -14.17 -21.66
N SER A 63 4.96 -13.01 -21.50
CA SER A 63 6.26 -12.70 -22.10
C SER A 63 7.37 -13.63 -21.59
N LEU A 64 7.40 -13.90 -20.28
CA LEU A 64 8.36 -14.85 -19.68
C LEU A 64 8.11 -16.30 -20.13
N GLN A 65 6.86 -16.68 -20.37
CA GLN A 65 6.51 -17.98 -20.97
C GLN A 65 6.96 -18.07 -22.43
N GLY A 66 6.76 -17.00 -23.22
CA GLY A 66 7.28 -16.92 -24.59
C GLY A 66 8.81 -17.06 -24.63
N ARG A 67 9.51 -16.29 -23.78
CA ARG A 67 10.97 -16.38 -23.63
C ARG A 67 11.45 -17.76 -23.19
N ARG A 68 10.63 -18.51 -22.44
CA ARG A 68 10.93 -19.90 -22.08
C ARG A 68 10.81 -20.82 -23.30
N GLY A 69 9.78 -20.65 -24.13
CA GLY A 69 9.67 -21.38 -25.40
C GLY A 69 10.84 -21.09 -26.34
N ASP A 70 11.23 -19.82 -26.47
CA ASP A 70 12.41 -19.43 -27.27
C ASP A 70 13.70 -20.01 -26.69
N LEU A 71 13.82 -20.03 -25.36
CA LEU A 71 14.95 -20.66 -24.66
C LEU A 71 14.97 -22.16 -24.92
N ASP A 72 13.84 -22.86 -24.78
CA ASP A 72 13.75 -24.31 -25.02
C ASP A 72 14.13 -24.66 -26.48
N ALA A 73 13.70 -23.87 -27.47
CA ALA A 73 14.12 -24.04 -28.88
C ALA A 73 15.62 -23.77 -29.09
N SER A 74 16.16 -22.74 -28.42
CA SER A 74 17.60 -22.44 -28.46
C SER A 74 18.42 -23.54 -27.78
N LEU A 75 17.90 -24.14 -26.70
CA LEU A 75 18.51 -25.26 -26.00
C LEU A 75 18.51 -26.52 -26.86
N GLU A 76 17.44 -26.81 -27.58
CA GLU A 76 17.39 -27.95 -28.51
C GLU A 76 18.44 -27.84 -29.63
N GLY A 77 18.59 -26.63 -30.20
CA GLY A 77 19.66 -26.34 -31.15
C GLY A 77 21.06 -26.51 -30.54
N LEU A 78 21.26 -25.98 -29.33
CA LEU A 78 22.53 -26.09 -28.61
C LEU A 78 22.84 -27.54 -28.18
N ASP A 79 21.83 -28.33 -27.81
CA ASP A 79 21.98 -29.75 -27.49
C ASP A 79 22.43 -30.53 -28.72
N SER A 80 21.93 -30.17 -29.91
CA SER A 80 22.43 -30.74 -31.17
C SER A 80 23.90 -30.38 -31.43
N GLU A 81 24.29 -29.11 -31.21
CA GLU A 81 25.67 -28.64 -31.37
C GLU A 81 26.62 -29.30 -30.35
N ILE A 82 26.19 -29.42 -29.10
CA ILE A 82 26.92 -30.12 -28.03
C ILE A 82 27.08 -31.59 -28.39
N ALA A 83 26.03 -32.26 -28.88
CA ALA A 83 26.11 -33.64 -29.32
C ALA A 83 27.08 -33.82 -30.49
N ASP A 84 27.11 -32.90 -31.45
CA ASP A 84 28.09 -32.90 -32.54
C ASP A 84 29.53 -32.73 -32.03
N LYS A 85 29.77 -31.77 -31.12
CA LYS A 85 31.08 -31.57 -30.50
C LYS A 85 31.55 -32.77 -29.69
N ILE A 86 30.64 -33.44 -28.96
CA ILE A 86 30.95 -34.67 -28.22
C ILE A 86 31.29 -35.81 -29.19
N ARG A 87 30.55 -35.97 -30.28
CA ARG A 87 30.87 -36.95 -31.33
C ARG A 87 32.27 -36.71 -31.90
N GLU A 88 32.61 -35.46 -32.18
CA GLU A 88 33.93 -35.10 -32.71
C GLU A 88 35.04 -35.32 -31.67
N LEU A 89 34.81 -34.94 -30.42
CA LEU A 89 35.75 -35.19 -29.32
C LEU A 89 36.04 -36.68 -29.16
N ASN A 90 35.01 -37.53 -29.16
CA ASN A 90 35.17 -38.98 -29.06
C ASN A 90 35.97 -39.53 -30.25
N ARG A 91 35.68 -39.08 -31.48
CA ARG A 91 36.47 -39.48 -32.67
C ARG A 91 37.94 -39.07 -32.55
N LEU A 92 38.23 -37.89 -32.02
CA LEU A 92 39.61 -37.44 -31.81
C LEU A 92 40.31 -38.25 -30.71
N GLN A 93 39.61 -38.54 -29.61
CA GLN A 93 40.11 -39.38 -28.52
C GLN A 93 40.41 -40.82 -28.98
N ASP A 94 39.55 -41.39 -29.81
CA ASP A 94 39.74 -42.74 -30.39
C ASP A 94 40.94 -42.79 -31.36
N ARG A 95 41.22 -41.69 -32.08
CA ARG A 95 42.32 -41.59 -33.04
C ARG A 95 43.66 -41.23 -32.40
N LEU A 96 43.65 -40.65 -31.19
CA LEU A 96 44.84 -40.15 -30.51
C LEU A 96 45.91 -41.23 -30.26
N PRO A 97 45.55 -42.44 -29.76
CA PRO A 97 46.52 -43.53 -29.60
C PRO A 97 47.14 -43.95 -30.94
N GLY A 98 46.33 -44.06 -32.00
CA GLY A 98 46.81 -44.42 -33.33
C GLY A 98 47.74 -43.35 -33.93
N ALA A 99 47.49 -42.06 -33.65
CA ALA A 99 48.37 -40.97 -34.06
C ALA A 99 49.70 -40.97 -33.29
N GLN A 100 49.69 -41.30 -31.99
CA GLN A 100 50.90 -41.46 -31.20
C GLN A 100 51.76 -42.63 -31.70
N GLU A 101 51.12 -43.77 -32.01
CA GLU A 101 51.80 -44.93 -32.57
C GLU A 101 52.38 -44.62 -33.97
N ALA A 102 51.62 -43.92 -34.83
CA ALA A 102 52.10 -43.49 -36.14
C ALA A 102 53.32 -42.56 -36.06
N LEU A 103 53.34 -41.64 -35.09
CA LEU A 103 54.51 -40.80 -34.83
C LEU A 103 55.72 -41.63 -34.39
N SER A 104 55.54 -42.52 -33.41
CA SER A 104 56.60 -43.42 -32.91
C SER A 104 57.18 -44.31 -34.03
N ALA A 105 56.31 -44.84 -34.90
CA ALA A 105 56.72 -45.61 -36.05
C ALA A 105 57.50 -44.76 -37.07
N ALA A 106 57.07 -43.53 -37.33
CA ALA A 106 57.77 -42.61 -38.23
C ALA A 106 59.13 -42.18 -37.68
N GLU A 107 59.23 -41.89 -36.38
CA GLU A 107 60.50 -41.59 -35.69
C GLU A 107 61.47 -42.77 -35.75
N SER A 108 60.95 -44.00 -35.60
CA SER A 108 61.75 -45.22 -35.75
C SER A 108 62.32 -45.37 -37.18
N ARG A 109 61.55 -45.02 -38.21
CA ARG A 109 62.03 -45.00 -39.61
C ARG A 109 63.10 -43.93 -39.83
N VAL A 110 62.96 -42.75 -39.22
CA VAL A 110 64.01 -41.70 -39.26
C VAL A 110 65.30 -42.23 -38.65
N SER A 111 65.21 -42.87 -37.47
CA SER A 111 66.38 -43.44 -36.81
C SER A 111 67.06 -44.52 -37.67
N ALA A 112 66.27 -45.40 -38.30
CA ALA A 112 66.80 -46.45 -39.18
C ALA A 112 67.47 -45.88 -40.43
N ALA A 113 66.84 -44.91 -41.10
CA ALA A 113 67.41 -44.26 -42.28
C ALA A 113 68.67 -43.44 -41.94
N THR A 114 68.69 -42.78 -40.79
CA THR A 114 69.89 -42.06 -40.29
C THR A 114 71.06 -43.03 -40.09
N ALA A 115 70.80 -44.21 -39.50
CA ALA A 115 71.82 -45.24 -39.32
C ALA A 115 72.32 -45.82 -40.66
N GLU A 116 71.44 -45.99 -41.66
CA GLU A 116 71.82 -46.42 -43.02
C GLU A 116 72.75 -45.40 -43.69
N VAL A 117 72.41 -44.11 -43.62
CA VAL A 117 73.24 -43.01 -44.15
C VAL A 117 74.62 -43.01 -43.48
N GLN A 118 74.68 -43.11 -42.15
CA GLN A 118 75.96 -43.17 -41.42
C GLN A 118 76.80 -44.37 -41.83
N SER A 119 76.19 -45.56 -41.93
CA SER A 119 76.88 -46.78 -42.35
C SER A 119 77.46 -46.65 -43.77
N LEU A 120 76.71 -46.07 -44.71
CA LEU A 120 77.18 -45.83 -46.08
C LEU A 120 78.29 -44.79 -46.13
N GLN A 121 78.19 -43.70 -45.36
CA GLN A 121 79.25 -42.71 -45.25
C GLN A 121 80.56 -43.31 -44.71
N GLU A 122 80.48 -44.18 -43.71
CA GLU A 122 81.65 -44.90 -43.21
C GLU A 122 82.26 -45.85 -44.26
N ARG A 123 81.42 -46.56 -45.04
CA ARG A 123 81.88 -47.43 -46.13
C ARG A 123 82.58 -46.61 -47.22
N VAL A 124 82.02 -45.47 -47.63
CA VAL A 124 82.64 -44.55 -48.58
C VAL A 124 83.99 -44.07 -48.06
N HIS A 125 84.06 -43.65 -46.79
CA HIS A 125 85.30 -43.17 -46.19
C HIS A 125 86.39 -44.25 -46.14
N ARG A 126 86.04 -45.50 -45.83
CA ARG A 126 86.98 -46.62 -45.88
C ARG A 126 87.47 -46.88 -47.32
N ALA A 127 86.56 -46.90 -48.29
CA ALA A 127 86.93 -47.11 -49.69
C ALA A 127 87.82 -45.97 -50.24
N GLU A 128 87.53 -44.71 -49.88
CA GLU A 128 88.38 -43.56 -50.20
C GLU A 128 89.78 -43.67 -49.58
N SER A 129 89.87 -44.20 -48.35
CA SER A 129 91.16 -44.45 -47.69
C SER A 129 91.95 -45.53 -48.42
N SER A 130 91.34 -46.66 -48.76
CA SER A 130 91.98 -47.73 -49.56
C SER A 130 92.41 -47.25 -50.95
N ARG A 131 91.60 -46.39 -51.59
CA ARG A 131 91.97 -45.74 -52.86
C ARG A 131 93.23 -44.88 -52.70
N ALA A 132 93.32 -44.11 -51.62
CA ALA A 132 94.48 -43.26 -51.35
C ALA A 132 95.75 -44.09 -51.10
N GLU A 133 95.64 -45.22 -50.40
CA GLU A 133 96.73 -46.18 -50.18
C GLU A 133 97.22 -46.80 -51.50
N LEU A 134 96.31 -47.31 -52.35
CA LEU A 134 96.65 -47.88 -53.66
C LEU A 134 97.31 -46.84 -54.58
N LEU A 135 96.82 -45.60 -54.60
CA LEU A 135 97.44 -44.50 -55.34
C LEU A 135 98.83 -44.13 -54.83
N ALA A 136 99.11 -44.35 -53.54
CA ALA A 136 100.43 -44.14 -52.97
C ALA A 136 101.38 -45.30 -53.32
N GLU A 137 100.88 -46.54 -53.33
CA GLU A 137 101.61 -47.75 -53.76
C GLU A 137 102.04 -47.63 -55.24
N VAL A 138 101.12 -47.33 -56.15
CA VAL A 138 101.43 -47.12 -57.59
C VAL A 138 102.48 -46.02 -57.78
N ARG A 139 102.31 -44.88 -57.10
CA ARG A 139 103.29 -43.77 -57.17
C ARG A 139 104.68 -44.16 -56.62
N ALA A 140 104.74 -45.06 -55.64
CA ALA A 140 106.01 -45.55 -55.13
C ALA A 140 106.68 -46.52 -56.11
N SER A 141 105.90 -47.44 -56.69
CA SER A 141 106.35 -48.39 -57.70
C SER A 141 106.79 -47.70 -59.01
N GLU A 142 106.10 -46.66 -59.46
CA GLU A 142 106.52 -45.82 -60.60
C GLU A 142 107.92 -45.21 -60.38
N ARG A 143 108.17 -44.64 -59.18
CA ARG A 143 109.50 -44.08 -58.84
C ARG A 143 110.58 -45.15 -58.82
N GLU A 144 110.25 -46.35 -58.34
CA GLU A 144 111.18 -47.48 -58.33
C GLU A 144 111.51 -47.96 -59.75
N LEU A 145 110.51 -48.04 -60.63
CA LEU A 145 110.68 -48.37 -62.05
C LEU A 145 111.53 -47.32 -62.78
N ASP A 146 111.32 -46.04 -62.51
CA ASP A 146 112.12 -44.96 -63.09
C ASP A 146 113.59 -45.01 -62.61
N THR A 147 113.80 -45.29 -61.32
CA THR A 147 115.15 -45.52 -60.78
C THR A 147 115.81 -46.73 -61.44
N ALA A 148 115.09 -47.84 -61.58
CA ALA A 148 115.59 -49.05 -62.24
C ALA A 148 115.94 -48.82 -63.72
N ARG A 149 115.13 -48.03 -64.44
CA ARG A 149 115.41 -47.62 -65.83
C ARG A 149 116.67 -46.77 -65.92
N GLN A 150 116.87 -45.83 -65.00
CA GLN A 150 118.07 -45.01 -64.95
C GLN A 150 119.33 -45.86 -64.70
N GLU A 151 119.28 -46.80 -63.76
CA GLU A 151 120.38 -47.72 -63.46
C GLU A 151 120.72 -48.62 -64.66
N ILE A 152 119.72 -49.24 -65.29
CA ILE A 152 119.91 -50.04 -66.51
C ILE A 152 120.51 -49.17 -67.63
N GLY A 153 120.03 -47.94 -67.78
CA GLY A 153 120.55 -46.97 -68.75
C GLY A 153 122.01 -46.56 -68.46
N GLN A 154 122.41 -46.44 -67.21
CA GLN A 154 123.80 -46.20 -66.81
C GLN A 154 124.69 -47.41 -67.13
N ILE A 155 124.24 -48.63 -66.81
CA ILE A 155 124.96 -49.87 -67.15
C ILE A 155 125.13 -49.99 -68.67
N ALA A 156 124.07 -49.75 -69.44
CA ALA A 156 124.10 -49.78 -70.90
C ALA A 156 125.05 -48.71 -71.47
N ASN A 157 125.01 -47.49 -70.96
CA ASN A 157 125.93 -46.41 -71.35
C ASN A 157 127.39 -46.73 -71.00
N GLN A 158 127.64 -47.36 -69.85
CA GLN A 158 128.98 -47.72 -69.40
C GLN A 158 129.55 -48.88 -70.23
N ALA A 159 128.73 -49.90 -70.54
CA ALA A 159 129.07 -50.97 -71.47
C ALA A 159 129.34 -50.45 -72.90
N TYR A 160 128.57 -49.46 -73.36
CA TYR A 160 128.78 -48.83 -74.67
C TYR A 160 130.09 -48.01 -74.71
N LYS A 161 130.36 -47.20 -73.67
CA LYS A 161 131.60 -46.40 -73.56
C LYS A 161 132.87 -47.24 -73.44
N GLN A 162 132.78 -48.46 -72.93
CA GLN A 162 133.92 -49.39 -72.83
C GLN A 162 134.19 -50.20 -74.12
N GLY A 163 133.53 -49.89 -75.24
CA GLY A 163 133.88 -50.44 -76.55
C GLY A 163 132.81 -51.33 -77.20
N GLY A 164 131.56 -51.26 -76.74
CA GLY A 164 130.47 -52.04 -77.34
C GLY A 164 130.54 -53.51 -76.95
N VAL A 165 129.38 -54.15 -76.91
CA VAL A 165 129.25 -55.56 -76.52
C VAL A 165 129.81 -56.44 -77.65
N SER A 166 131.11 -56.63 -77.66
CA SER A 166 131.80 -57.67 -78.42
C SER A 166 132.41 -58.68 -77.45
N SER A 167 131.59 -59.23 -76.54
CA SER A 167 132.02 -60.32 -75.66
C SER A 167 132.32 -61.59 -76.45
N ASP A 168 131.68 -61.79 -77.61
CA ASP A 168 131.93 -62.98 -78.44
C ASP A 168 133.21 -62.86 -79.29
N LEU A 169 133.57 -61.66 -79.75
CA LEU A 169 134.73 -61.50 -80.64
C LEU A 169 136.06 -61.37 -79.87
N ALA A 170 136.04 -60.84 -78.64
CA ALA A 170 137.20 -60.84 -77.75
C ALA A 170 137.45 -62.23 -77.11
N PHE A 171 136.39 -63.01 -76.90
CA PHE A 171 136.48 -64.41 -76.42
C PHE A 171 137.02 -65.36 -77.51
N MET A 172 136.76 -65.06 -78.79
CA MET A 172 137.31 -65.82 -79.94
C MET A 172 138.74 -65.43 -80.36
N LEU A 173 139.26 -64.28 -79.92
CA LEU A 173 140.64 -63.85 -80.18
C LEU A 173 141.46 -64.01 -78.90
N GLY A 174 141.82 -65.27 -78.61
CA GLY A 174 142.59 -65.67 -77.43
C GLY A 174 143.77 -64.76 -77.14
N LEU A 175 143.65 -63.99 -76.07
CA LEU A 175 144.76 -63.31 -75.40
C LEU A 175 144.96 -63.93 -74.03
N SER A 176 146.11 -64.59 -73.91
CA SER A 176 146.69 -65.19 -72.73
C SER A 176 147.22 -64.11 -71.77
N ASP A 177 146.63 -63.97 -70.57
CA ASP A 177 147.37 -63.91 -69.30
C ASP A 177 146.42 -63.84 -68.09
N SER A 178 146.61 -64.76 -67.13
CA SER A 178 146.18 -64.84 -65.70
C SER A 178 144.91 -64.15 -65.12
N SER A 179 144.04 -63.52 -65.89
CA SER A 179 142.86 -62.74 -65.42
C SER A 179 141.52 -63.20 -66.01
N LEU A 180 141.53 -64.28 -66.80
CA LEU A 180 140.32 -64.86 -67.43
C LEU A 180 139.25 -65.30 -66.41
N PRO A 181 139.60 -65.94 -65.27
CA PRO A 181 138.61 -66.27 -64.24
C PRO A 181 137.96 -65.03 -63.62
N ASP A 182 138.72 -63.94 -63.46
CA ASP A 182 138.24 -62.69 -62.88
C ASP A 182 137.35 -61.91 -63.86
N ALA A 183 137.68 -61.92 -65.15
CA ALA A 183 136.87 -61.30 -66.21
C ALA A 183 135.54 -62.05 -66.42
N VAL A 184 135.55 -63.38 -66.43
CA VAL A 184 134.35 -64.21 -66.48
C VAL A 184 133.52 -64.04 -65.20
N GLY A 185 134.16 -63.95 -64.03
CA GLY A 185 133.50 -63.68 -62.75
C GLY A 185 132.80 -62.32 -62.71
N LEU A 186 133.45 -61.26 -63.21
CA LEU A 186 132.88 -59.90 -63.31
C LEU A 186 131.72 -59.83 -64.31
N ALA A 187 131.84 -60.48 -65.47
CA ALA A 187 130.77 -60.54 -66.46
C ALA A 187 129.55 -61.33 -65.94
N ASP A 188 129.79 -62.47 -65.28
CA ASP A 188 128.74 -63.27 -64.66
C ASP A 188 128.07 -62.55 -63.48
N GLN A 189 128.83 -61.77 -62.70
CA GLN A 189 128.29 -60.91 -61.65
C GLN A 189 127.44 -59.76 -62.23
N ALA A 190 127.90 -59.11 -63.30
CA ALA A 190 127.15 -58.06 -63.99
C ALA A 190 125.85 -58.59 -64.63
N MET A 191 125.91 -59.75 -65.28
CA MET A 191 124.73 -60.43 -65.84
C MET A 191 123.75 -60.86 -64.76
N ARG A 192 124.22 -61.34 -63.60
CA ARG A 192 123.36 -61.65 -62.44
C ARG A 192 122.68 -60.40 -61.89
N ILE A 193 123.41 -59.29 -61.75
CA ILE A 193 122.85 -58.00 -61.31
C ILE A 193 121.79 -57.52 -62.32
N GLN A 194 122.08 -57.58 -63.62
CA GLN A 194 121.16 -57.21 -64.68
C GLN A 194 119.91 -58.11 -64.70
N ASN A 195 120.07 -59.43 -64.64
CA ASN A 195 118.95 -60.38 -64.62
C ASN A 195 118.09 -60.23 -63.36
N ASN A 196 118.70 -59.99 -62.19
CA ASN A 196 117.96 -59.69 -60.96
C ASN A 196 117.19 -58.37 -61.10
N ARG A 197 117.76 -57.35 -61.72
CA ARG A 197 117.09 -56.06 -61.92
C ARG A 197 115.96 -56.14 -62.93
N ILE A 198 116.15 -56.84 -64.05
CA ILE A 198 115.08 -57.12 -65.03
C ILE A 198 113.95 -57.92 -64.38
N SER A 199 114.28 -58.93 -63.57
CA SER A 199 113.29 -59.73 -62.85
C SER A 199 112.52 -58.88 -61.84
N SER A 200 113.22 -58.01 -61.09
CA SER A 200 112.62 -57.03 -60.18
C SER A 200 111.69 -56.05 -60.93
N VAL A 201 112.11 -55.50 -62.06
CA VAL A 201 111.28 -54.61 -62.90
C VAL A 201 110.04 -55.33 -63.43
N SER A 202 110.19 -56.58 -63.88
CA SER A 202 109.07 -57.42 -64.31
C SER A 202 108.08 -57.66 -63.16
N GLN A 203 108.59 -57.96 -61.96
CA GLN A 203 107.79 -58.15 -60.75
C GLN A 203 107.07 -56.86 -60.34
N THR A 204 107.76 -55.71 -60.27
CA THR A 204 107.15 -54.41 -59.94
C THR A 204 106.09 -54.03 -60.96
N ARG A 205 106.34 -54.25 -62.25
CA ARG A 205 105.34 -54.00 -63.30
C ARG A 205 104.11 -54.90 -63.16
N ALA A 206 104.28 -56.15 -62.75
CA ALA A 206 103.15 -57.03 -62.44
C ALA A 206 102.38 -56.54 -61.21
N THR A 207 103.06 -56.04 -60.17
CA THR A 207 102.43 -55.43 -59.00
C THR A 207 101.64 -54.17 -59.37
N ASP A 208 102.18 -53.29 -60.21
CA ASP A 208 101.52 -52.07 -60.69
C ASP A 208 100.26 -52.38 -61.48
N VAL A 209 100.33 -53.28 -62.46
CA VAL A 209 99.13 -53.68 -63.23
C VAL A 209 98.06 -54.24 -62.30
N ASN A 210 98.44 -55.03 -61.28
CA ASN A 210 97.49 -55.52 -60.29
C ASN A 210 96.95 -54.41 -59.37
N ALA A 211 97.75 -53.40 -59.05
CA ALA A 211 97.33 -52.25 -58.24
C ALA A 211 96.38 -51.35 -59.03
N GLU A 212 96.61 -51.12 -60.34
CA GLU A 212 95.72 -50.38 -61.23
C GLU A 212 94.35 -51.05 -61.37
N VAL A 213 94.31 -52.38 -61.53
CA VAL A 213 93.04 -53.14 -61.58
C VAL A 213 92.29 -53.02 -60.25
N ARG A 214 92.99 -53.15 -59.11
CA ARG A 214 92.40 -52.96 -57.77
C ARG A 214 91.89 -51.53 -57.58
N LEU A 215 92.64 -50.53 -58.04
CA LEU A 215 92.26 -49.12 -57.97
C LEU A 215 90.98 -48.86 -58.77
N ALA A 216 90.90 -49.37 -60.01
CA ALA A 216 89.71 -49.24 -60.84
C ALA A 216 88.47 -49.89 -60.17
N ALA A 217 88.65 -51.03 -59.50
CA ALA A 217 87.60 -51.69 -58.74
C ALA A 217 87.15 -50.86 -57.53
N VAL A 218 88.08 -50.31 -56.74
CA VAL A 218 87.75 -49.44 -55.59
C VAL A 218 87.10 -48.14 -56.07
N GLU A 219 87.52 -47.56 -57.20
CA GLU A 219 86.88 -46.38 -57.78
C GLU A 219 85.46 -46.66 -58.26
N ALA A 220 85.18 -47.85 -58.80
CA ALA A 220 83.82 -48.29 -59.10
C ALA A 220 83.00 -48.45 -57.82
N GLU A 221 83.54 -49.10 -56.79
CA GLU A 221 82.89 -49.27 -55.49
C GLU A 221 82.54 -47.91 -54.85
N ILE A 222 83.44 -46.92 -54.87
CA ILE A 222 83.16 -45.57 -54.34
C ILE A 222 82.00 -44.91 -55.10
N ARG A 223 81.94 -45.05 -56.43
CA ARG A 223 80.82 -44.48 -57.22
C ARG A 223 79.49 -45.13 -56.83
N ASP A 224 79.47 -46.45 -56.69
CA ASP A 224 78.26 -47.19 -56.33
C ASP A 224 77.83 -46.86 -54.89
N LEU A 225 78.77 -46.84 -53.94
CA LEU A 225 78.50 -46.45 -52.54
C LEU A 225 77.99 -45.01 -52.42
N ARG A 226 78.53 -44.07 -53.22
CA ARG A 226 78.03 -42.69 -53.25
C ARG A 226 76.61 -42.61 -53.80
N ALA A 227 76.29 -43.37 -54.85
CA ALA A 227 74.93 -43.44 -55.39
C ALA A 227 73.95 -44.11 -54.40
N GLU A 228 74.39 -45.12 -53.65
CA GLU A 228 73.63 -45.69 -52.53
C GLU A 228 73.42 -44.68 -51.40
N ALA A 229 74.46 -43.93 -51.02
CA ALA A 229 74.39 -42.92 -49.96
C ALA A 229 73.42 -41.78 -50.32
N GLU A 230 73.40 -41.33 -51.58
CA GLU A 230 72.46 -40.32 -52.05
C GLU A 230 71.01 -40.82 -51.98
N LYS A 231 70.75 -42.06 -52.41
CA LYS A 231 69.42 -42.69 -52.26
C LYS A 231 69.02 -42.86 -50.79
N ALA A 232 69.96 -43.21 -49.92
CA ALA A 232 69.71 -43.32 -48.48
C ALA A 232 69.40 -41.96 -47.86
N LEU A 233 70.06 -40.88 -48.29
CA LEU A 233 69.77 -39.51 -47.85
C LEU A 233 68.36 -39.07 -48.27
N ASP A 234 67.93 -39.41 -49.48
CA ASP A 234 66.56 -39.14 -49.93
C ASP A 234 65.52 -39.88 -49.09
N ARG A 235 65.77 -41.16 -48.73
CA ARG A 235 64.91 -41.92 -47.82
C ARG A 235 64.87 -41.32 -46.42
N GLU A 236 66.01 -40.87 -45.91
CA GLU A 236 66.11 -40.22 -44.61
C GLU A 236 65.32 -38.91 -44.57
N LYS A 237 65.42 -38.09 -45.61
CA LYS A 237 64.61 -36.87 -45.78
C LYS A 237 63.11 -37.19 -45.85
N GLN A 238 62.71 -38.19 -46.63
CA GLN A 238 61.31 -38.62 -46.72
C GLN A 238 60.78 -39.08 -45.36
N ALA A 239 61.56 -39.88 -44.61
CA ALA A 239 61.20 -40.32 -43.28
C ALA A 239 61.05 -39.13 -42.29
N ARG A 240 61.94 -38.14 -42.35
CA ARG A 240 61.84 -36.92 -41.52
C ARG A 240 60.59 -36.11 -41.83
N ASP A 241 60.25 -35.99 -43.11
CA ASP A 241 59.05 -35.31 -43.55
C ASP A 241 57.77 -36.05 -43.10
N GLU A 242 57.77 -37.39 -43.14
CA GLU A 242 56.69 -38.22 -42.59
C GLU A 242 56.54 -38.02 -41.08
N ALA A 243 57.61 -38.10 -40.31
CA ALA A 243 57.59 -37.88 -38.86
C ALA A 243 57.09 -36.48 -38.51
N SER A 244 57.54 -35.47 -39.26
CA SER A 244 57.08 -34.08 -39.08
C SER A 244 55.60 -33.90 -39.38
N ARG A 245 55.06 -34.59 -40.40
CA ARG A 245 53.62 -34.61 -40.70
C ARG A 245 52.83 -35.31 -39.61
N ALA A 246 53.30 -36.47 -39.15
CA ALA A 246 52.67 -37.22 -38.06
C ALA A 246 52.63 -36.40 -36.76
N LYS A 247 53.72 -35.72 -36.42
CA LYS A 247 53.80 -34.83 -35.25
C LYS A 247 52.80 -33.68 -35.34
N ARG A 248 52.74 -32.98 -36.48
CA ARG A 248 51.76 -31.89 -36.68
C ARG A 248 50.32 -32.38 -36.57
N ALA A 249 50.04 -33.57 -37.08
CA ALA A 249 48.70 -34.18 -36.97
C ALA A 249 48.34 -34.48 -35.50
N LEU A 250 49.27 -35.04 -34.72
CA LEU A 250 49.08 -35.30 -33.29
C LEU A 250 48.89 -34.00 -32.49
N ASP A 251 49.76 -33.01 -32.70
CA ASP A 251 49.70 -31.70 -32.03
C ASP A 251 48.35 -31.01 -32.33
N GLY A 252 47.87 -31.11 -33.58
CA GLY A 252 46.55 -30.64 -33.99
C GLY A 252 45.41 -31.34 -33.24
N MET A 253 45.43 -32.69 -33.18
CA MET A 253 44.42 -33.47 -32.46
C MET A 253 44.37 -33.15 -30.97
N VAL A 254 45.54 -32.98 -30.32
CA VAL A 254 45.62 -32.59 -28.90
C VAL A 254 45.04 -31.20 -28.68
N THR A 255 45.37 -30.24 -29.56
CA THR A 255 44.84 -28.87 -29.49
C THR A 255 43.32 -28.86 -29.67
N ASP A 256 42.80 -29.58 -30.66
CA ASP A 256 41.36 -29.68 -30.91
C ASP A 256 40.62 -30.38 -29.76
N THR A 257 41.21 -31.43 -29.18
CA THR A 257 40.67 -32.14 -28.01
C THR A 257 40.56 -31.19 -26.81
N SER A 258 41.60 -30.39 -26.54
CA SER A 258 41.59 -29.41 -25.45
C SER A 258 40.55 -28.32 -25.69
N ARG A 259 40.53 -27.75 -26.90
CA ARG A 259 39.58 -26.69 -27.29
C ARG A 259 38.14 -27.16 -27.16
N LEU A 260 37.79 -28.33 -27.72
CA LEU A 260 36.44 -28.89 -27.62
C LEU A 260 36.04 -29.18 -26.17
N THR A 261 36.97 -29.68 -25.36
CA THR A 261 36.73 -29.93 -23.93
C THR A 261 36.40 -28.63 -23.18
N ASP A 262 37.15 -27.56 -23.44
CA ASP A 262 36.96 -26.26 -22.80
C ASP A 262 35.67 -25.57 -23.27
N GLU A 263 35.34 -25.67 -24.56
CA GLU A 263 34.07 -25.17 -25.11
C GLU A 263 32.87 -25.87 -24.45
N LEU A 264 32.90 -27.21 -24.34
CA LEU A 264 31.84 -28.00 -23.71
C LEU A 264 31.70 -27.65 -22.21
N LYS A 265 32.81 -27.46 -21.50
CA LYS A 265 32.80 -27.03 -20.08
C LYS A 265 32.25 -25.61 -19.92
N ALA A 266 32.54 -24.70 -20.84
CA ALA A 266 32.09 -23.31 -20.78
C ALA A 266 30.62 -23.12 -21.15
N GLN A 267 30.05 -23.99 -21.99
CA GLN A 267 28.65 -23.92 -22.41
C GLN A 267 27.68 -24.39 -21.31
N ARG A 268 28.02 -25.46 -20.58
CA ARG A 268 27.16 -26.04 -19.52
C ARG A 268 26.68 -25.04 -18.45
N PRO A 269 27.54 -24.21 -17.82
CA PRO A 269 27.08 -23.26 -16.81
C PRO A 269 26.27 -22.09 -17.41
N LYS A 270 26.50 -21.73 -18.68
CA LYS A 270 25.73 -20.65 -19.34
C LYS A 270 24.27 -21.06 -19.55
N ILE A 271 24.05 -22.29 -20.03
CA ILE A 271 22.72 -22.89 -20.16
C ILE A 271 22.00 -22.89 -18.80
N GLN A 272 22.68 -23.43 -17.78
CA GLN A 272 22.11 -23.55 -16.45
C GLN A 272 21.74 -22.17 -15.87
N ALA A 273 22.62 -21.18 -16.01
CA ALA A 273 22.37 -19.82 -15.58
C ALA A 273 21.18 -19.17 -16.31
N GLN A 274 21.00 -19.42 -17.62
CA GLN A 274 19.87 -18.90 -18.38
C GLN A 274 18.53 -19.52 -17.93
N ILE A 275 18.52 -20.84 -17.68
CA ILE A 275 17.35 -21.56 -17.17
C ILE A 275 16.98 -21.03 -15.77
N ASP A 276 17.97 -20.93 -14.88
CA ASP A 276 17.76 -20.49 -13.50
C ASP A 276 17.31 -19.03 -13.43
N ALA A 277 17.86 -18.16 -14.29
CA ALA A 277 17.43 -16.77 -14.39
C ALA A 277 15.98 -16.63 -14.86
N ASN A 278 15.56 -17.43 -15.86
CA ASN A 278 14.17 -17.41 -16.33
C ASN A 278 13.21 -17.94 -15.26
N ARG A 279 13.57 -19.05 -14.58
CA ARG A 279 12.79 -19.60 -13.45
C ARG A 279 12.65 -18.59 -12.31
N ALA A 280 13.74 -17.96 -11.90
CA ALA A 280 13.72 -16.96 -10.84
C ALA A 280 12.82 -15.76 -11.19
N ALA A 281 12.84 -15.31 -12.44
CA ALA A 281 11.97 -14.25 -12.94
C ALA A 281 10.49 -14.67 -12.92
N GLN A 282 10.16 -15.89 -13.35
CA GLN A 282 8.79 -16.43 -13.27
C GLN A 282 8.30 -16.51 -11.83
N ASP A 283 9.11 -17.03 -10.92
CA ASP A 283 8.76 -17.15 -9.50
C ASP A 283 8.53 -15.77 -8.87
N GLN A 284 9.31 -14.76 -9.26
CA GLN A 284 9.12 -13.39 -8.80
C GLN A 284 7.77 -12.82 -9.27
N VAL A 285 7.44 -12.96 -10.55
CA VAL A 285 6.16 -12.49 -11.10
C VAL A 285 4.99 -13.24 -10.46
N ASN A 286 5.10 -14.56 -10.29
CA ASN A 286 4.08 -15.36 -9.61
C ASN A 286 3.86 -14.92 -8.16
N ARG A 287 4.93 -14.61 -7.41
CA ARG A 287 4.82 -14.05 -6.05
C ARG A 287 4.10 -12.69 -6.06
N GLN A 288 4.42 -11.83 -7.02
CA GLN A 288 3.76 -10.52 -7.16
C GLN A 288 2.27 -10.68 -7.51
N ILE A 289 1.92 -11.57 -8.44
CA ILE A 289 0.52 -11.89 -8.77
C ILE A 289 -0.23 -12.37 -7.53
N ALA A 290 0.33 -13.33 -6.78
CA ALA A 290 -0.29 -13.85 -5.56
C ALA A 290 -0.43 -12.78 -4.46
N GLN A 291 0.49 -11.83 -4.38
CA GLN A 291 0.38 -10.69 -3.46
C GLN A 291 -0.73 -9.73 -3.91
N ARG A 292 -0.81 -9.41 -5.21
CA ARG A 292 -1.82 -8.50 -5.76
C ARG A 292 -3.22 -9.11 -5.74
N GLN A 293 -3.37 -10.40 -5.96
CA GLN A 293 -4.64 -11.12 -5.79
C GLN A 293 -5.12 -11.07 -4.34
N ARG A 294 -4.22 -11.28 -3.35
CA ARG A 294 -4.56 -11.11 -1.93
C ARG A 294 -5.00 -9.69 -1.60
N ALA A 295 -4.30 -8.68 -2.14
CA ALA A 295 -4.69 -7.28 -1.99
C ALA A 295 -6.06 -6.98 -2.63
N LEU A 296 -6.34 -7.53 -3.82
CA LEU A 296 -7.61 -7.39 -4.50
C LEU A 296 -8.78 -7.97 -3.69
N THR A 297 -8.59 -9.16 -3.11
CA THR A 297 -9.58 -9.80 -2.24
C THR A 297 -9.82 -8.95 -0.99
N ALA A 298 -8.77 -8.50 -0.31
CA ALA A 298 -8.87 -7.64 0.87
C ALA A 298 -9.59 -6.32 0.56
N GLN A 299 -9.28 -5.70 -0.58
CA GLN A 299 -9.94 -4.47 -1.02
C GLN A 299 -11.41 -4.69 -1.37
N SER A 300 -11.75 -5.83 -1.98
CA SER A 300 -13.14 -6.18 -2.29
C SER A 300 -13.96 -6.43 -1.01
N SER A 301 -13.39 -7.08 0.00
CA SER A 301 -14.01 -7.22 1.32
C SER A 301 -14.24 -5.86 1.98
N ARG A 302 -13.22 -4.98 1.99
CA ARG A 302 -13.34 -3.62 2.52
C ARG A 302 -14.42 -2.81 1.82
N GLN A 303 -14.51 -2.90 0.50
CA GLN A 303 -15.56 -2.23 -0.29
C GLN A 303 -16.95 -2.73 0.15
N SER A 304 -17.12 -4.04 0.31
CA SER A 304 -18.40 -4.62 0.76
C SER A 304 -18.79 -4.19 2.18
N ASP A 305 -17.82 -4.08 3.08
CA ASP A 305 -18.04 -3.60 4.46
C ASP A 305 -18.42 -2.11 4.48
N LEU A 306 -17.73 -1.27 3.68
CA LEU A 306 -18.07 0.14 3.53
C LEU A 306 -19.46 0.33 2.90
N GLN A 307 -19.83 -0.48 1.90
CA GLN A 307 -21.17 -0.47 1.31
C GLN A 307 -22.24 -0.86 2.34
N ARG A 308 -21.96 -1.86 3.18
CA ARG A 308 -22.85 -2.25 4.29
C ARG A 308 -23.03 -1.08 5.27
N GLN A 309 -21.94 -0.49 5.75
CA GLN A 309 -21.96 0.68 6.65
C GLN A 309 -22.71 1.87 6.04
N HIS A 310 -22.47 2.16 4.76
CA HIS A 310 -23.19 3.21 4.03
C HIS A 310 -24.69 2.91 3.97
N SER A 311 -25.09 1.69 3.62
CA SER A 311 -26.50 1.29 3.56
C SER A 311 -27.20 1.36 4.93
N GLU A 312 -26.49 0.99 6.00
CA GLU A 312 -26.98 1.08 7.38
C GLU A 312 -27.14 2.53 7.82
N ALA A 313 -26.17 3.38 7.52
CA ALA A 313 -26.21 4.81 7.82
C ALA A 313 -27.34 5.52 7.07
N VAL A 314 -27.54 5.21 5.78
CA VAL A 314 -28.67 5.72 4.98
C VAL A 314 -30.00 5.27 5.57
N ALA A 315 -30.14 3.96 5.88
CA ALA A 315 -31.37 3.44 6.47
C ALA A 315 -31.65 4.06 7.86
N GLU A 316 -30.62 4.31 8.68
CA GLU A 316 -30.78 5.00 9.95
C GLU A 316 -31.20 6.47 9.77
N ALA A 317 -30.57 7.19 8.84
CA ALA A 317 -30.94 8.55 8.50
C ALA A 317 -32.39 8.64 8.00
N GLU A 318 -32.83 7.71 7.15
CA GLU A 318 -34.22 7.60 6.71
C GLU A 318 -35.19 7.28 7.84
N ARG A 319 -34.84 6.35 8.75
CA ARG A 319 -35.66 6.04 9.94
C ARG A 319 -35.82 7.28 10.82
N LYS A 320 -34.74 8.01 11.09
CA LYS A 320 -34.76 9.27 11.85
C LYS A 320 -35.60 10.33 11.14
N ARG A 321 -35.47 10.46 9.81
CA ARG A 321 -36.29 11.40 9.01
C ARG A 321 -37.78 11.06 9.08
N ARG A 322 -38.16 9.80 8.86
CA ARG A 322 -39.56 9.34 8.95
C ARG A 322 -40.13 9.55 10.36
N ALA A 323 -39.36 9.24 11.40
CA ALA A 323 -39.77 9.48 12.78
C ALA A 323 -39.97 10.98 13.07
N ALA A 324 -39.08 11.85 12.57
CA ALA A 324 -39.21 13.29 12.70
C ALA A 324 -40.44 13.83 11.93
N GLU A 325 -40.69 13.34 10.70
CA GLU A 325 -41.87 13.69 9.91
C GLU A 325 -43.17 13.24 10.61
N GLU A 326 -43.20 12.02 11.16
CA GLU A 326 -44.34 11.50 11.91
C GLU A 326 -44.58 12.30 13.19
N ALA A 327 -43.52 12.61 13.94
CA ALA A 327 -43.58 13.46 15.13
C ALA A 327 -44.11 14.87 14.78
N ALA A 328 -43.63 15.47 13.69
CA ALA A 328 -44.13 16.74 13.20
C ALA A 328 -45.61 16.66 12.77
N ARG A 329 -46.03 15.57 12.12
CA ARG A 329 -47.45 15.33 11.77
C ARG A 329 -48.32 15.21 13.02
N LYS A 330 -47.90 14.41 14.01
CA LYS A 330 -48.59 14.25 15.30
C LYS A 330 -48.68 15.58 16.05
N ALA A 331 -47.62 16.37 16.06
CA ALA A 331 -47.61 17.71 16.65
C ALA A 331 -48.59 18.66 15.95
N ARG A 332 -48.64 18.67 14.61
CA ARG A 332 -49.61 19.46 13.84
C ARG A 332 -51.05 19.01 14.09
N GLN A 333 -51.31 17.71 14.16
CA GLN A 333 -52.64 17.17 14.49
C GLN A 333 -53.07 17.54 15.91
N ALA A 334 -52.16 17.45 16.88
CA ALA A 334 -52.40 17.85 18.27
C ALA A 334 -52.69 19.35 18.39
N ALA A 335 -51.93 20.20 17.69
CA ALA A 335 -52.20 21.64 17.61
C ALA A 335 -53.58 21.92 17.01
N ALA A 336 -53.92 21.32 15.85
CA ALA A 336 -55.22 21.49 15.23
C ALA A 336 -56.39 20.90 16.06
N ALA A 337 -56.14 19.89 16.89
CA ALA A 337 -57.13 19.37 17.85
C ALA A 337 -57.31 20.31 19.03
N ALA A 338 -56.22 20.89 19.56
CA ALA A 338 -56.25 21.91 20.61
C ALA A 338 -57.00 23.17 20.15
N ASP A 339 -56.74 23.64 18.92
CA ASP A 339 -57.44 24.79 18.33
C ASP A 339 -58.95 24.50 18.19
N ARG A 340 -59.32 23.31 17.71
CA ARG A 340 -60.73 22.89 17.62
C ARG A 340 -61.39 22.77 18.99
N ALA A 341 -60.68 22.26 20.00
CA ALA A 341 -61.19 22.18 21.37
C ALA A 341 -61.37 23.59 21.98
N ALA A 342 -60.45 24.52 21.72
CA ALA A 342 -60.57 25.91 22.12
C ALA A 342 -61.77 26.59 21.44
N ALA A 343 -61.97 26.38 20.13
CA ALA A 343 -63.12 26.90 19.39
C ALA A 343 -64.45 26.35 19.93
N ARG A 344 -64.54 25.04 20.20
CA ARG A 344 -65.73 24.43 20.85
C ARG A 344 -66.01 25.01 22.23
N ARG A 345 -64.97 25.17 23.06
CA ARG A 345 -65.12 25.81 24.39
C ARG A 345 -65.62 27.25 24.29
N ALA A 346 -65.16 28.01 23.30
CA ALA A 346 -65.63 29.36 23.03
C ALA A 346 -67.10 29.38 22.58
N GLN A 347 -67.49 28.44 21.70
CA GLN A 347 -68.87 28.29 21.25
C GLN A 347 -69.81 27.85 22.40
N ASP A 348 -69.41 26.85 23.19
CA ASP A 348 -70.17 26.44 24.39
C ASP A 348 -70.29 27.58 25.41
N ALA A 349 -69.28 28.44 25.53
CA ALA A 349 -69.34 29.62 26.38
C ALA A 349 -70.30 30.69 25.83
N ALA A 350 -70.35 30.89 24.51
CA ALA A 350 -71.32 31.75 23.85
C ALA A 350 -72.75 31.22 24.02
N ASP A 351 -72.99 29.93 23.78
CA ASP A 351 -74.31 29.29 23.98
C ASP A 351 -74.77 29.38 25.44
N ARG A 352 -73.85 29.22 26.41
CA ARG A 352 -74.17 29.43 27.83
C ARG A 352 -74.50 30.88 28.14
N ALA A 353 -73.81 31.84 27.52
CA ALA A 353 -74.11 33.26 27.68
C ALA A 353 -75.49 33.62 27.10
N ASP A 354 -75.84 33.08 25.93
CA ASP A 354 -77.17 33.28 25.31
C ASP A 354 -78.29 32.66 26.15
N ARG A 355 -78.11 31.42 26.64
CA ARG A 355 -79.08 30.80 27.57
C ARG A 355 -79.20 31.56 28.88
N ALA A 356 -78.10 32.11 29.40
CA ALA A 356 -78.12 32.95 30.59
C ALA A 356 -78.85 34.29 30.34
N ALA A 357 -78.71 34.88 29.15
CA ALA A 357 -79.45 36.08 28.75
C ALA A 357 -80.96 35.82 28.65
N VAL A 358 -81.38 34.72 28.01
CA VAL A 358 -82.80 34.32 27.93
C VAL A 358 -83.38 33.97 29.32
N ALA A 359 -82.58 33.35 30.20
CA ALA A 359 -82.98 33.07 31.59
C ALA A 359 -83.06 34.35 32.44
N ALA A 360 -82.20 35.34 32.21
CA ALA A 360 -82.26 36.64 32.87
C ALA A 360 -83.49 37.45 32.42
N GLU A 361 -83.85 37.39 31.14
CA GLU A 361 -85.05 38.06 30.60
C GLU A 361 -86.35 37.44 31.14
N ARG A 362 -86.41 36.11 31.30
CA ARG A 362 -87.52 35.42 31.98
C ARG A 362 -87.60 35.74 33.48
N ARG A 363 -86.45 35.85 34.17
CA ARG A 363 -86.40 36.21 35.59
C ARG A 363 -86.79 37.68 35.83
N ALA A 364 -86.46 38.59 34.92
CA ALA A 364 -86.90 39.98 34.99
C ALA A 364 -88.44 40.11 34.88
N ARG A 365 -89.07 39.36 33.96
CA ARG A 365 -90.54 39.36 33.81
C ARG A 365 -91.29 38.69 34.97
N GLN A 366 -90.67 37.72 35.66
CA GLN A 366 -91.26 37.08 36.85
C GLN A 366 -91.01 37.84 38.16
N ALA A 367 -89.94 38.64 38.26
CA ALA A 367 -89.64 39.47 39.43
C ALA A 367 -90.51 40.75 39.52
N GLU A 368 -91.09 41.21 38.40
CA GLU A 368 -91.98 42.37 38.34
C GLU A 368 -93.44 42.05 38.79
N GLN A 369 -93.81 40.77 38.87
CA GLN A 369 -95.15 40.32 39.28
C GLN A 369 -95.24 39.76 40.71
N GLN A 370 -94.14 39.69 41.47
CA GLN A 370 -94.13 39.13 42.83
C GLN A 370 -93.16 39.85 43.79
N ALA A 371 -93.22 41.17 43.85
CA ALA A 371 -92.65 41.94 44.96
C ALA A 371 -93.72 42.87 45.54
N GLY A 372 -94.58 42.31 46.39
CA GLY A 372 -95.32 43.10 47.37
C GLY A 372 -94.30 43.73 48.32
N SER A 373 -93.86 44.94 48.01
CA SER A 373 -93.12 45.80 48.93
C SER A 373 -94.12 46.56 49.79
N SER A 374 -93.85 46.61 51.10
CA SER A 374 -94.43 47.59 52.01
C SER A 374 -94.39 48.99 51.39
N GLY A 375 -95.39 49.83 51.70
CA GLY A 375 -95.62 51.12 51.03
C GLY A 375 -94.43 52.11 51.06
N TRP A 376 -93.36 51.78 51.78
CA TRP A 376 -92.14 52.58 51.94
C TRP A 376 -90.95 52.10 51.10
N GLY A 377 -91.06 50.97 50.39
CA GLY A 377 -90.02 50.49 49.46
C GLY A 377 -88.72 50.02 50.12
N LEU A 378 -88.69 49.86 51.44
CA LEU A 378 -87.57 49.29 52.16
C LEU A 378 -87.50 47.76 51.95
N GLN A 379 -86.37 47.16 52.28
CA GLN A 379 -86.21 45.71 52.39
C GLN A 379 -85.39 45.41 53.63
N MET A 380 -85.44 44.16 54.06
CA MET A 380 -84.55 43.65 55.10
C MET A 380 -83.07 43.94 54.76
N PRO A 381 -82.35 44.72 55.60
CA PRO A 381 -80.99 45.14 55.30
C PRO A 381 -79.96 44.02 55.51
N ILE A 382 -80.34 42.94 56.18
CA ILE A 382 -79.49 41.80 56.48
C ILE A 382 -80.32 40.51 56.47
N SER A 383 -79.72 39.41 56.03
CA SER A 383 -80.40 38.10 55.98
C SER A 383 -80.07 37.26 57.22
N THR A 384 -80.42 37.79 58.39
CA THR A 384 -80.23 37.13 59.69
C THR A 384 -81.47 37.30 60.58
N TYR A 385 -81.41 36.85 61.84
CA TYR A 385 -82.55 36.86 62.76
C TYR A 385 -82.56 38.11 63.66
N LEU A 386 -83.76 38.60 63.97
CA LEU A 386 -84.00 39.69 64.91
C LEU A 386 -83.63 39.25 66.33
N THR A 387 -82.79 40.00 67.01
CA THR A 387 -82.38 39.76 68.40
C THR A 387 -82.98 40.74 69.40
N SER A 388 -83.31 41.96 68.96
CA SER A 388 -83.94 42.96 69.83
C SER A 388 -84.89 43.87 69.04
N GLY A 389 -86.05 44.16 69.62
CA GLY A 389 -87.09 45.01 69.03
C GLY A 389 -86.95 46.50 69.38
N PHE A 390 -87.72 47.35 68.71
CA PHE A 390 -87.83 48.78 68.98
C PHE A 390 -88.63 49.04 70.27
N GLY A 391 -88.30 50.10 71.01
CA GLY A 391 -89.05 50.54 72.20
C GLY A 391 -88.28 50.48 73.53
N TRP A 392 -88.96 50.72 74.65
CA TRP A 392 -88.33 50.81 75.97
C TRP A 392 -87.71 49.49 76.42
N ARG A 393 -86.44 49.53 76.86
CA ARG A 393 -85.73 48.37 77.41
C ARG A 393 -84.77 48.77 78.52
N ALA A 394 -84.45 47.81 79.40
CA ALA A 394 -83.40 47.96 80.39
C ALA A 394 -82.02 48.09 79.70
N THR A 395 -81.12 48.87 80.29
CA THR A 395 -79.77 49.08 79.73
C THR A 395 -78.99 47.75 79.76
N PRO A 396 -78.47 47.24 78.62
CA PRO A 396 -77.75 45.97 78.59
C PRO A 396 -76.49 45.99 79.47
N ALA A 397 -76.26 44.90 80.19
CA ALA A 397 -75.02 44.72 80.95
C ALA A 397 -73.80 44.82 80.01
N GLY A 398 -72.83 45.66 80.37
CA GLY A 398 -71.62 45.92 79.57
C GLY A 398 -71.74 47.08 78.56
N THR A 399 -72.86 47.82 78.56
CA THR A 399 -73.02 49.07 77.80
C THR A 399 -73.05 50.30 78.71
N PHE A 400 -72.79 51.48 78.14
CA PHE A 400 -72.92 52.74 78.85
C PHE A 400 -74.39 53.11 79.02
N ASP A 401 -74.80 53.37 80.27
CA ASP A 401 -76.13 53.89 80.62
C ASP A 401 -76.13 55.42 80.50
N TYR A 402 -76.52 55.95 79.33
CA TYR A 402 -76.59 57.39 79.11
C TYR A 402 -77.69 58.01 79.98
N GLY A 403 -77.34 58.48 81.17
CA GLY A 403 -78.24 59.17 82.09
C GLY A 403 -78.54 58.43 83.41
N GLY A 404 -77.98 57.23 83.63
CA GLY A 404 -78.06 56.52 84.92
C GLY A 404 -79.45 56.04 85.34
N ALA A 405 -80.40 55.95 84.39
CA ALA A 405 -81.80 55.61 84.64
C ALA A 405 -82.11 54.10 84.58
N GLY A 406 -81.11 53.25 84.29
CA GLY A 406 -81.26 51.80 84.22
C GLY A 406 -82.02 51.29 82.98
N GLY A 407 -82.40 52.16 82.06
CA GLY A 407 -83.10 51.82 80.81
C GLY A 407 -83.21 52.99 79.84
N TYR A 408 -83.48 52.68 78.56
CA TYR A 408 -83.65 53.65 77.48
C TYR A 408 -84.61 53.14 76.39
N VAL A 409 -85.10 54.05 75.53
CA VAL A 409 -85.83 53.68 74.31
C VAL A 409 -84.85 53.21 73.24
N HIS A 410 -84.97 51.97 72.83
CA HIS A 410 -84.27 51.44 71.68
C HIS A 410 -84.85 52.02 70.39
N THR A 411 -84.09 52.89 69.72
CA THR A 411 -84.51 53.67 68.54
C THR A 411 -84.46 52.89 67.22
N GLY A 412 -84.24 51.58 67.29
CA GLY A 412 -84.14 50.70 66.14
C GLY A 412 -84.38 49.25 66.52
N ILE A 413 -84.01 48.35 65.62
CA ILE A 413 -84.02 46.91 65.84
C ILE A 413 -82.63 46.33 65.66
N ASP A 414 -82.33 45.29 66.43
CA ASP A 414 -81.04 44.61 66.36
C ASP A 414 -81.17 43.28 65.64
N PHE A 415 -80.25 43.02 64.71
CA PHE A 415 -80.10 41.76 64.02
C PHE A 415 -78.81 41.06 64.45
N GLY A 416 -78.95 39.88 65.05
CA GLY A 416 -77.83 39.00 65.38
C GLY A 416 -77.35 38.22 64.16
N GLY A 417 -76.12 37.75 64.17
CA GLY A 417 -75.58 36.94 63.05
C GLY A 417 -74.07 36.74 63.01
N GLY A 418 -73.32 37.27 63.99
CA GLY A 418 -71.85 37.24 64.01
C GLY A 418 -71.23 38.45 63.30
N CYS A 419 -69.92 38.64 63.48
CA CYS A 419 -69.18 39.74 62.85
C CYS A 419 -68.93 39.46 61.36
N GLY A 420 -68.90 40.49 60.52
CA GLY A 420 -68.54 40.34 59.12
C GLY A 420 -69.68 39.94 58.18
N VAL A 421 -70.93 39.86 58.67
CA VAL A 421 -72.09 39.59 57.81
C VAL A 421 -72.36 40.82 56.93
N PRO A 422 -72.55 40.65 55.60
CA PRO A 422 -72.82 41.78 54.71
C PRO A 422 -74.12 42.50 55.06
N ILE A 423 -74.03 43.81 55.29
CA ILE A 423 -75.17 44.71 55.49
C ILE A 423 -75.48 45.38 54.16
N LYS A 424 -76.74 45.37 53.76
CA LYS A 424 -77.25 45.92 52.50
C LYS A 424 -78.10 47.16 52.75
N ALA A 425 -78.08 48.10 51.81
CA ALA A 425 -78.98 49.23 51.82
C ALA A 425 -80.44 48.76 51.72
N ALA A 426 -81.28 49.18 52.66
CA ALA A 426 -82.70 48.87 52.72
C ALA A 426 -83.49 49.46 51.53
N ALA A 427 -83.07 50.61 51.02
CA ALA A 427 -83.57 51.20 49.78
C ALA A 427 -82.45 51.95 49.05
N ALA A 428 -82.72 52.37 47.80
CA ALA A 428 -81.80 53.25 47.08
C ALA A 428 -81.78 54.63 47.73
N GLY A 429 -80.65 55.33 47.69
CA GLY A 429 -80.51 56.61 48.35
C GLY A 429 -79.09 57.14 48.35
N GLU A 430 -78.92 58.31 48.95
CA GLU A 430 -77.63 58.97 49.10
C GLU A 430 -77.07 58.72 50.50
N VAL A 431 -75.81 58.29 50.58
CA VAL A 431 -75.11 58.12 51.84
C VAL A 431 -74.81 59.50 52.44
N TRP A 432 -75.54 59.91 53.47
CA TRP A 432 -75.28 61.16 54.19
C TRP A 432 -74.08 61.05 55.13
N ASN A 433 -73.94 59.91 55.81
CA ASN A 433 -72.81 59.64 56.71
C ASN A 433 -72.26 58.25 56.47
N ALA A 434 -70.94 58.13 56.52
CA ALA A 434 -70.20 56.88 56.66
C ALA A 434 -68.98 57.17 57.52
N ASP A 435 -69.21 57.32 58.82
CA ASP A 435 -68.28 57.91 59.79
C ASP A 435 -68.25 57.13 61.12
N TRP A 436 -67.37 57.55 62.04
CA TRP A 436 -67.29 57.02 63.41
C TRP A 436 -68.02 57.95 64.39
N ALA A 437 -69.09 57.47 65.02
CA ALA A 437 -69.78 58.18 66.09
C ALA A 437 -69.18 57.81 67.46
N VAL A 438 -68.43 58.74 68.04
CA VAL A 438 -67.78 58.57 69.34
C VAL A 438 -68.82 58.31 70.42
N TRP A 439 -68.52 57.39 71.33
CA TRP A 439 -69.34 57.05 72.48
C TRP A 439 -70.75 56.55 72.16
N SER A 440 -71.12 56.16 70.94
CA SER A 440 -72.47 55.64 70.66
C SER A 440 -72.47 54.58 69.55
N SER A 441 -72.65 54.95 68.29
CA SER A 441 -72.89 54.02 67.19
C SER A 441 -71.65 53.28 66.67
N GLY A 442 -70.45 53.72 67.05
CA GLY A 442 -69.22 53.23 66.41
C GLY A 442 -69.19 53.59 64.93
N ASN A 443 -68.73 52.68 64.07
CA ASN A 443 -68.84 52.86 62.62
C ASN A 443 -70.31 52.78 62.21
N ARG A 444 -70.81 53.87 61.61
CA ARG A 444 -72.18 53.95 61.13
C ARG A 444 -72.26 54.35 59.67
N VAL A 445 -73.35 53.96 59.03
CA VAL A 445 -73.80 54.48 57.74
C VAL A 445 -75.20 55.07 57.93
N VAL A 446 -75.46 56.24 57.35
CA VAL A 446 -76.79 56.85 57.27
C VAL A 446 -77.11 57.10 55.81
N ILE A 447 -78.25 56.61 55.36
CA ILE A 447 -78.71 56.75 53.97
C ILE A 447 -80.01 57.53 53.97
N SER A 448 -80.05 58.61 53.21
CA SER A 448 -81.30 59.30 52.90
C SER A 448 -81.95 58.70 51.67
N HIS A 449 -83.24 58.43 51.80
CA HIS A 449 -84.08 57.92 50.73
C HIS A 449 -84.93 59.02 50.09
N GLY A 450 -84.68 60.28 50.46
CA GLY A 450 -85.46 61.43 50.01
C GLY A 450 -86.86 61.47 50.62
N VAL A 451 -87.80 62.08 49.90
CA VAL A 451 -89.21 62.15 50.31
C VAL A 451 -89.96 60.94 49.75
N VAL A 452 -90.41 60.05 50.63
CA VAL A 452 -91.23 58.88 50.30
C VAL A 452 -92.62 59.08 50.93
N ASN A 453 -93.69 58.93 50.16
CA ASN A 453 -95.07 59.19 50.62
C ASN A 453 -95.26 60.55 51.33
N GLY A 454 -94.60 61.59 50.84
CA GLY A 454 -94.68 62.95 51.39
C GLY A 454 -93.89 63.20 52.67
N ARG A 455 -93.12 62.22 53.16
CA ARG A 455 -92.33 62.30 54.40
C ARG A 455 -90.85 62.03 54.12
N ALA A 456 -89.94 62.72 54.81
CA ALA A 456 -88.50 62.52 54.64
C ALA A 456 -88.07 61.20 55.31
N LEU A 457 -87.54 60.26 54.53
CA LEU A 457 -87.14 58.93 55.00
C LEU A 457 -85.62 58.78 54.98
N ALA A 458 -85.05 58.28 56.07
CA ALA A 458 -83.65 57.85 56.13
C ALA A 458 -83.52 56.53 56.90
N THR A 459 -82.46 55.79 56.64
CA THR A 459 -82.10 54.59 57.40
C THR A 459 -80.71 54.73 57.99
N LYS A 460 -80.52 54.21 59.21
CA LYS A 460 -79.21 54.18 59.87
C LYS A 460 -78.79 52.74 60.17
N TYR A 461 -77.49 52.51 60.03
CA TYR A 461 -76.85 51.20 60.22
C TYR A 461 -75.66 51.42 61.13
N HIS A 462 -75.65 50.78 62.30
CA HIS A 462 -74.68 51.06 63.35
C HIS A 462 -73.82 49.82 63.68
N HIS A 463 -72.83 50.02 64.54
CA HIS A 463 -71.94 49.02 65.11
C HIS A 463 -71.09 48.24 64.09
N MET A 464 -70.91 48.77 62.88
CA MET A 464 -70.24 48.07 61.79
C MET A 464 -68.75 47.79 62.09
N THR A 465 -68.17 46.75 61.51
CA THR A 465 -66.70 46.60 61.49
C THR A 465 -66.06 47.60 60.54
N ARG A 466 -66.66 47.78 59.36
CA ARG A 466 -66.28 48.76 58.34
C ARG A 466 -67.47 49.10 57.44
N SER A 467 -67.49 50.30 56.89
CA SER A 467 -68.34 50.66 55.75
C SER A 467 -67.62 50.32 54.43
N THR A 468 -68.38 50.11 53.36
CA THR A 468 -67.89 49.97 51.97
C THR A 468 -68.33 51.12 51.09
N VAL A 469 -68.85 52.19 51.71
CA VAL A 469 -69.39 53.38 51.06
C VAL A 469 -68.87 54.64 51.71
N SER A 470 -68.91 55.74 50.98
CA SER A 470 -68.45 57.07 51.44
C SER A 470 -69.60 58.08 51.42
N PRO A 471 -69.55 59.18 52.21
CA PRO A 471 -70.54 60.25 52.14
C PRO A 471 -70.68 60.83 50.71
N GLY A 472 -71.91 61.13 50.30
CA GLY A 472 -72.28 61.58 48.95
C GLY A 472 -72.44 60.45 47.92
N GLN A 473 -72.10 59.21 48.27
CA GLN A 473 -72.26 58.08 47.36
C GLN A 473 -73.74 57.70 47.20
N GLN A 474 -74.19 57.60 45.94
CA GLN A 474 -75.48 57.00 45.62
C GLN A 474 -75.40 55.48 45.72
N VAL A 475 -76.31 54.88 46.48
CA VAL A 475 -76.42 53.43 46.65
C VAL A 475 -77.75 52.92 46.13
N ARG A 476 -77.75 51.68 45.63
CA ARG A 476 -78.96 50.99 45.18
C ARG A 476 -79.52 50.13 46.31
N ARG A 477 -80.84 49.93 46.34
CA ARG A 477 -81.49 48.93 47.21
C ARG A 477 -80.78 47.58 47.04
N GLY A 478 -80.27 47.00 48.12
CA GLY A 478 -79.57 45.70 48.11
C GLY A 478 -78.06 45.77 47.94
N GLN A 479 -77.51 46.95 47.65
CA GLN A 479 -76.07 47.15 47.60
C GLN A 479 -75.45 46.95 48.99
N VAL A 480 -74.34 46.21 49.06
CA VAL A 480 -73.57 46.04 50.30
C VAL A 480 -72.95 47.38 50.68
N ILE A 481 -73.23 47.84 51.91
CA ILE A 481 -72.80 49.13 52.45
C ILE A 481 -71.82 49.00 53.62
N GLY A 482 -71.66 47.79 54.15
CA GLY A 482 -70.69 47.48 55.18
C GLY A 482 -70.90 46.07 55.72
N TYR A 483 -70.30 45.81 56.87
CA TYR A 483 -70.35 44.50 57.50
C TYR A 483 -70.60 44.62 59.00
N THR A 484 -71.39 43.70 59.57
CA THR A 484 -71.71 43.68 61.01
C THR A 484 -70.46 43.67 61.88
N GLY A 485 -70.57 44.24 63.06
CA GLY A 485 -69.48 44.33 64.02
C GLY A 485 -69.98 44.61 65.43
N SER A 486 -69.05 44.98 66.31
CA SER A 486 -69.32 45.32 67.70
C SER A 486 -68.62 46.64 68.06
N THR A 487 -68.74 47.66 67.21
CA THR A 487 -68.10 48.97 67.44
C THR A 487 -69.04 49.94 68.15
N GLY A 488 -68.48 50.86 68.95
CA GLY A 488 -69.29 51.77 69.78
C GLY A 488 -69.88 51.08 71.00
N ASN A 489 -71.07 51.50 71.42
CA ASN A 489 -71.80 50.98 72.56
C ASN A 489 -72.57 49.71 72.19
N SER A 490 -71.84 48.59 72.10
CA SER A 490 -72.38 47.29 71.70
C SER A 490 -71.75 46.18 72.55
N THR A 491 -72.55 45.19 72.94
CA THR A 491 -72.13 44.03 73.75
C THR A 491 -71.68 42.83 72.92
N GLY A 492 -71.84 42.88 71.60
CA GLY A 492 -71.51 41.78 70.71
C GLY A 492 -71.87 42.07 69.25
N CYS A 493 -71.41 41.22 68.33
CA CYS A 493 -71.56 41.50 66.91
C CYS A 493 -73.01 41.39 66.41
N HIS A 494 -73.58 42.55 66.03
CA HIS A 494 -74.93 42.68 65.48
C HIS A 494 -75.02 43.88 64.52
N LEU A 495 -76.14 44.01 63.81
CA LEU A 495 -76.54 45.25 63.14
C LEU A 495 -77.64 45.90 63.97
N HIS A 496 -77.42 47.12 64.47
CA HIS A 496 -78.50 47.99 64.92
C HIS A 496 -79.00 48.81 63.72
N PHE A 497 -80.28 48.68 63.40
CA PHE A 497 -80.94 49.29 62.24
C PHE A 497 -82.06 50.22 62.68
N GLU A 498 -82.01 51.47 62.23
CA GLU A 498 -83.05 52.48 62.51
C GLU A 498 -83.71 52.93 61.22
N THR A 499 -85.01 53.23 61.30
CA THR A 499 -85.74 54.00 60.29
C THR A 499 -86.11 55.35 60.87
N ILE A 500 -85.75 56.42 60.16
CA ILE A 500 -86.01 57.80 60.54
C ILE A 500 -87.03 58.39 59.57
N LEU A 501 -88.15 58.88 60.10
CA LEU A 501 -89.22 59.49 59.33
C LEU A 501 -89.48 60.91 59.86
N ASP A 502 -89.29 61.93 59.02
CA ASP A 502 -89.33 63.35 59.38
C ASP A 502 -88.47 63.71 60.60
N GLY A 503 -87.30 63.06 60.71
CA GLY A 503 -86.34 63.30 61.80
C GLY A 503 -86.60 62.49 63.07
N GLN A 504 -87.69 61.73 63.18
CA GLN A 504 -87.99 60.87 64.33
C GLN A 504 -87.72 59.40 64.03
N ALA A 505 -87.19 58.67 65.02
CA ALA A 505 -87.04 57.22 64.93
C ALA A 505 -88.42 56.54 65.04
N ILE A 506 -88.74 55.69 64.07
CA ILE A 506 -89.97 54.88 64.03
C ILE A 506 -89.56 53.40 64.02
N ASP A 507 -90.42 52.54 64.57
CA ASP A 507 -90.22 51.08 64.53
C ASP A 507 -89.99 50.60 63.09
N PRO A 508 -88.79 50.10 62.76
CA PRO A 508 -88.46 49.63 61.42
C PRO A 508 -89.36 48.50 60.91
N LEU A 509 -89.91 47.66 61.78
CA LEU A 509 -90.78 46.55 61.35
C LEU A 509 -92.07 47.04 60.68
N GLY A 510 -92.52 48.26 60.97
CA GLY A 510 -93.67 48.86 60.29
C GLY A 510 -93.35 49.43 58.90
N LEU A 511 -92.07 49.61 58.56
CA LEU A 511 -91.63 50.22 57.30
C LEU A 511 -90.91 49.23 56.36
N LEU A 512 -90.44 48.09 56.89
CA LEU A 512 -89.65 47.07 56.17
C LEU A 512 -90.45 46.18 55.22
#